data_AF-A0A1J4YV22-F1
#
_entry.id   AF-A0A1J4YV22-F1
#
_cell.length_a   1.000
_cell.length_b   1.000
_cell.length_c   1.000
_cell.angle_alpha   90.00
_cell.angle_beta   90.00
_cell.angle_gamma   90.00
#
_symmetry.space_group_name_H-M   'P 1'
#
loop_
_entity.id
_entity.type
_entity.pdbx_description
1 polymer ?
#
loop_
_entity_poly.entity_id
_entity_poly.type
_entity_poly.pdbx_seq_one_letter_code
_entity_poly.pdbx_strand_id
1 'polypeptide(L)'
;MKFRPFSLAIVSLPALFSAGCNSAPSQQTAAPVTPTLSAKAKAALAEADAAVKNAKANYTLWVPADTAYKKAQEAAKAGDSAAVLKETMIVMELNKLAAAQTNYPSTETK
;
A
#
# COMPACT_ATOMS: atom_id res chain seq x y z
N MET A 1 1.71 13.53 42.45
CA MET A 1 2.67 14.65 42.29
C MET A 1 4.09 14.11 42.32
N LYS A 2 4.82 14.14 41.19
CA LYS A 2 6.16 14.75 41.06
C LYS A 2 6.66 14.46 39.64
N PHE A 3 6.40 15.40 38.73
CA PHE A 3 7.18 15.53 37.49
C PHE A 3 8.61 15.92 37.85
N ARG A 4 9.59 15.49 37.06
CA ARG A 4 10.71 16.31 36.54
C ARG A 4 11.66 15.51 35.63
N PRO A 5 12.47 16.18 34.78
CA PRO A 5 12.48 15.97 33.34
C PRO A 5 13.84 15.52 32.80
N PHE A 6 13.85 14.74 31.72
CA PHE A 6 15.07 14.51 30.95
C PHE A 6 14.92 15.14 29.57
N SER A 7 15.30 16.42 29.50
CA SER A 7 15.69 17.07 28.26
C SER A 7 17.05 16.52 27.84
N LEU A 8 17.15 15.91 26.66
CA LEU A 8 18.41 15.79 25.96
C LEU A 8 18.24 16.08 24.47
N ALA A 9 18.71 17.29 24.14
CA ALA A 9 19.43 17.70 22.95
C ALA A 9 19.04 17.06 21.61
N ILE A 10 18.30 17.86 20.84
CA ILE A 10 18.25 17.81 19.38
C ILE A 10 19.67 18.01 18.83
N VAL A 11 20.23 16.99 18.19
CA VAL A 11 21.39 17.14 17.30
C VAL A 11 20.86 17.24 15.88
N SER A 12 20.75 18.49 15.41
CA SER A 12 20.58 18.83 14.00
C SER A 12 21.87 18.47 13.26
N LEU A 13 21.79 17.53 12.31
CA LEU A 13 22.85 17.29 11.33
C LEU A 13 22.53 18.13 10.07
N PRO A 14 23.22 19.25 9.81
CA PRO A 14 23.05 19.97 8.56
C PRO A 14 23.78 19.26 7.41
N ALA A 15 23.03 19.12 6.32
CA ALA A 15 23.36 18.75 4.94
C ALA A 15 24.84 18.81 4.50
N LEU A 16 25.30 17.70 3.89
CA LEU A 16 26.36 17.73 2.89
C LEU A 16 25.74 18.00 1.51
N PHE A 17 26.22 19.08 0.93
CA PHE A 17 25.86 19.68 -0.34
C PHE A 17 26.13 18.73 -1.52
N SER A 18 25.11 18.49 -2.35
CA SER A 18 25.33 18.06 -3.73
C SER A 18 25.59 19.30 -4.58
N ALA A 19 26.86 19.58 -4.86
CA ALA A 19 27.25 20.52 -5.89
C ALA A 19 26.97 19.89 -7.27
N GLY A 20 25.86 20.28 -7.88
CA GLY A 20 25.54 20.00 -9.27
C GLY A 20 24.99 21.28 -9.91
N CYS A 21 25.88 22.07 -10.52
CA CYS A 21 25.47 23.15 -11.40
C CYS A 21 24.89 22.54 -12.68
N ASN A 22 23.58 22.66 -12.89
CA ASN A 22 23.06 22.78 -14.23
C ASN A 22 21.82 23.69 -14.20
N SER A 23 21.91 24.74 -15.00
CA SER A 23 20.96 25.79 -15.37
C SER A 23 19.50 25.64 -14.89
N ALA A 24 19.01 26.69 -14.23
CA ALA A 24 17.59 26.90 -13.97
C ALA A 24 16.78 26.91 -15.28
N PRO A 25 15.53 26.43 -15.23
CA PRO A 25 14.43 27.29 -15.62
C PRO A 25 13.37 27.40 -14.52
N SER A 26 12.88 28.64 -14.37
CA SER A 26 11.59 29.08 -13.79
C SER A 26 10.87 28.14 -12.81
N GLN A 27 10.69 28.64 -11.59
CA GLN A 27 9.58 28.23 -10.73
C GLN A 27 8.27 28.38 -11.51
N GLN A 28 7.81 27.28 -12.10
CA GLN A 28 6.41 27.10 -12.41
C GLN A 28 5.77 26.68 -11.10
N THR A 29 5.03 27.61 -10.48
CA THR A 29 4.05 27.27 -9.44
C THR A 29 3.07 26.29 -10.07
N ALA A 30 3.38 25.00 -9.96
CA ALA A 30 2.46 23.94 -10.31
C ALA A 30 1.25 24.14 -9.40
N ALA A 31 0.10 24.42 -10.00
CA ALA A 31 -1.18 24.30 -9.32
C ALA A 31 -1.19 22.95 -8.59
N PRO A 32 -1.80 22.85 -7.39
CA PRO A 32 -1.83 21.61 -6.63
C PRO A 32 -2.40 20.51 -7.52
N VAL A 33 -1.52 19.67 -8.05
CA VAL A 33 -1.90 18.50 -8.81
C VAL A 33 -2.54 17.59 -7.79
N THR A 34 -3.86 17.53 -7.78
CA THR A 34 -4.59 16.54 -7.01
C THR A 34 -3.99 15.18 -7.38
N PRO A 35 -3.42 14.44 -6.42
CA PRO A 35 -2.73 13.20 -6.70
C PRO A 35 -3.75 12.26 -7.35
N THR A 36 -3.57 12.04 -8.65
CA THR A 36 -4.47 11.23 -9.47
C THR A 36 -3.86 9.87 -9.62
N LEU A 37 -4.64 8.86 -9.29
CA LEU A 37 -4.29 7.46 -9.47
C LEU A 37 -3.88 7.17 -10.93
N SER A 38 -2.73 6.53 -11.11
CA SER A 38 -2.27 6.08 -12.42
C SER A 38 -3.21 5.04 -13.05
N ALA A 39 -3.23 4.94 -14.38
CA ALA A 39 -4.05 3.95 -15.09
C ALA A 39 -3.74 2.52 -14.65
N LYS A 40 -2.46 2.19 -14.46
CA LYS A 40 -2.01 0.87 -13.99
C LYS A 40 -2.56 0.55 -12.60
N ALA A 41 -2.50 1.51 -11.68
CA ALA A 41 -2.99 1.31 -10.32
C ALA A 41 -4.52 1.20 -10.26
N LYS A 42 -5.26 1.92 -11.12
CA LYS A 42 -6.71 1.73 -11.28
C LYS A 42 -7.06 0.32 -11.77
N ALA A 43 -6.34 -0.17 -12.78
CA ALA A 43 -6.55 -1.52 -13.30
C ALA A 43 -6.25 -2.59 -12.24
N ALA A 44 -5.14 -2.46 -11.52
CA ALA A 44 -4.77 -3.38 -10.44
C ALA A 44 -5.80 -3.39 -9.30
N LEU A 45 -6.36 -2.22 -8.94
CA LEU A 45 -7.40 -2.14 -7.92
C LEU A 45 -8.70 -2.83 -8.37
N ALA A 46 -9.08 -2.68 -9.65
CA ALA A 46 -10.24 -3.37 -10.21
C ALA A 46 -10.06 -4.90 -10.24
N GLU A 47 -8.87 -5.37 -10.60
CA GLU A 47 -8.53 -6.80 -10.55
C GLU A 47 -8.58 -7.35 -9.11
N ALA A 48 -8.00 -6.61 -8.15
CA ALA A 48 -8.06 -6.98 -6.74
C ALA A 48 -9.50 -7.01 -6.19
N ASP A 49 -10.35 -6.08 -6.60
CA ASP A 49 -11.78 -6.09 -6.24
C ASP A 49 -12.48 -7.36 -6.75
N ALA A 50 -12.24 -7.73 -8.02
CA ALA A 50 -12.78 -8.97 -8.59
C ALA A 50 -12.27 -10.22 -7.85
N ALA A 51 -10.98 -10.27 -7.52
CA ALA A 51 -10.39 -11.38 -6.77
C ALA A 51 -10.97 -11.50 -5.35
N VAL A 52 -11.16 -10.37 -4.65
CA VAL A 52 -11.79 -10.34 -3.32
C VAL A 52 -13.26 -10.78 -3.40
N LYS A 53 -14.02 -10.33 -4.40
CA LYS A 53 -15.40 -10.79 -4.61
C LYS A 53 -15.46 -12.31 -4.83
N ASN A 54 -14.56 -12.83 -5.66
CA ASN A 54 -14.46 -14.27 -5.89
C ASN A 54 -14.09 -15.03 -4.60
N ALA A 55 -13.10 -14.56 -3.85
CA ALA A 55 -12.70 -15.19 -2.58
C ALA A 55 -13.83 -15.16 -1.53
N LYS A 56 -14.60 -14.06 -1.47
CA LYS A 56 -15.80 -13.99 -0.61
C LYS A 56 -16.87 -14.99 -1.01
N ALA A 57 -17.16 -15.10 -2.30
CA ALA A 57 -18.16 -16.04 -2.82
C ALA A 57 -17.80 -17.51 -2.54
N ASN A 58 -16.52 -17.83 -2.48
CA ASN A 58 -16.02 -19.17 -2.19
C ASN A 58 -15.66 -19.40 -0.72
N TYR A 59 -15.95 -18.43 0.17
CA TYR A 59 -15.58 -18.49 1.59
C TYR A 59 -14.07 -18.71 1.85
N THR A 60 -13.22 -18.27 0.92
CA THR A 60 -11.76 -18.39 0.98
C THR A 60 -11.06 -17.08 1.33
N LEU A 61 -11.78 -15.98 1.50
CA LEU A 61 -11.13 -14.70 1.81
C LEU A 61 -10.49 -14.71 3.20
N TRP A 62 -9.15 -14.65 3.23
CA TRP A 62 -8.41 -14.52 4.47
C TRP A 62 -8.38 -13.08 4.98
N VAL A 63 -8.33 -12.91 6.31
CA VAL A 63 -8.28 -11.60 6.98
C VAL A 63 -7.12 -10.72 6.50
N PRO A 64 -5.89 -11.22 6.28
CA PRO A 64 -4.80 -10.39 5.77
C PRO A 64 -5.05 -9.88 4.34
N ALA A 65 -5.73 -10.66 3.49
CA ALA A 65 -6.11 -10.23 2.14
C ALA A 65 -7.17 -9.12 2.18
N ASP A 66 -8.19 -9.25 3.03
CA ASP A 66 -9.18 -8.19 3.25
C ASP A 66 -8.54 -6.91 3.80
N THR A 67 -7.57 -7.06 4.72
CA THR A 67 -6.83 -5.94 5.29
C THR A 67 -6.00 -5.20 4.24
N ALA A 68 -5.27 -5.93 3.39
CA ALA A 68 -4.51 -5.36 2.28
C ALA A 68 -5.44 -4.67 1.27
N TYR A 69 -6.60 -5.26 0.98
CA TYR A 69 -7.58 -4.65 0.08
C TYR A 69 -8.11 -3.31 0.63
N LYS A 70 -8.41 -3.23 1.93
CA LYS A 70 -8.78 -1.96 2.58
C LYS A 70 -7.66 -0.93 2.50
N LYS A 71 -6.40 -1.32 2.74
CA LYS A 71 -5.25 -0.42 2.58
C LYS A 71 -5.09 0.08 1.13
N ALA A 72 -5.30 -0.78 0.14
CA ALA A 72 -5.31 -0.39 -1.26
C ALA A 72 -6.40 0.64 -1.56
N GLN A 73 -7.61 0.49 -1.00
CA GLN A 73 -8.68 1.47 -1.16
C GLN A 73 -8.36 2.80 -0.48
N GLU A 74 -7.75 2.81 0.70
CA GLU A 74 -7.33 4.05 1.36
C GLU A 74 -6.21 4.75 0.59
N ALA A 75 -5.22 4.00 0.09
CA ALA A 75 -4.18 4.52 -0.79
C ALA A 75 -4.77 5.11 -2.08
N ALA A 76 -5.79 4.46 -2.64
CA ALA A 76 -6.50 4.94 -3.82
C ALA A 76 -7.19 6.29 -3.58
N LYS A 77 -7.84 6.46 -2.43
CA LYS A 77 -8.43 7.75 -2.01
C LYS A 77 -7.36 8.83 -1.81
N ALA A 78 -6.17 8.45 -1.35
CA ALA A 78 -5.02 9.35 -1.20
C ALA A 78 -4.29 9.62 -2.53
N GLY A 79 -4.65 8.96 -3.63
CA GLY A 79 -3.96 9.08 -4.92
C GLY A 79 -2.58 8.40 -4.95
N ASP A 80 -2.24 7.59 -3.93
CA ASP A 80 -0.95 6.89 -3.83
C ASP A 80 -0.95 5.65 -4.71
N SER A 81 -0.53 5.82 -5.96
CA SER A 81 -0.45 4.73 -6.94
C SER A 81 0.54 3.64 -6.52
N ALA A 82 1.61 3.96 -5.81
CA ALA A 82 2.62 2.98 -5.42
C ALA A 82 2.09 2.06 -4.30
N ALA A 83 1.44 2.64 -3.30
CA ALA A 83 0.78 1.87 -2.25
C ALA A 83 -0.38 1.03 -2.80
N VAL A 84 -1.17 1.56 -3.74
CA VAL A 84 -2.22 0.75 -4.41
C VAL A 84 -1.62 -0.48 -5.09
N LEU A 85 -0.56 -0.31 -5.89
CA LEU A 85 0.07 -1.43 -6.58
C LEU A 85 0.66 -2.46 -5.61
N LYS A 86 1.31 -2.00 -4.54
CA LYS A 86 1.88 -2.87 -3.51
C LYS A 86 0.81 -3.69 -2.80
N GLU A 87 -0.25 -3.04 -2.31
CA GLU A 87 -1.28 -3.71 -1.52
C GLU A 87 -2.14 -4.63 -2.39
N THR A 88 -2.42 -4.24 -3.65
CA THR A 88 -3.14 -5.11 -4.60
C THR A 88 -2.34 -6.37 -4.96
N MET A 89 -1.01 -6.30 -5.08
CA MET A 89 -0.19 -7.52 -5.22
C MET A 89 -0.39 -8.49 -4.04
N ILE A 90 -0.37 -7.98 -2.81
CA ILE A 90 -0.58 -8.79 -1.60
C ILE A 90 -1.97 -9.44 -1.62
N VAL A 91 -3.01 -8.70 -2.01
CA VAL A 91 -4.37 -9.25 -2.18
C VAL A 91 -4.38 -10.42 -3.15
N MET A 92 -3.75 -10.26 -4.32
CA MET A 92 -3.73 -11.30 -5.35
C MET A 92 -2.95 -12.54 -4.90
N GLU A 93 -1.78 -12.37 -4.28
CA GLU A 93 -0.98 -13.47 -3.75
C GLU A 93 -1.74 -14.27 -2.69
N LEU A 94 -2.35 -13.60 -1.73
CA LEU A 94 -3.08 -14.27 -0.64
C LEU A 94 -4.35 -14.96 -1.15
N ASN A 95 -5.09 -14.36 -2.08
CA ASN A 95 -6.25 -15.01 -2.68
C ASN A 95 -5.85 -16.25 -3.51
N LYS A 96 -4.69 -16.20 -4.19
CA LYS A 96 -4.14 -17.37 -4.88
C LYS A 96 -3.80 -18.50 -3.90
N LEU A 97 -3.14 -18.17 -2.79
CA LEU A 97 -2.82 -19.16 -1.74
C LEU A 97 -4.08 -19.74 -1.09
N ALA A 98 -5.07 -18.89 -0.81
CA ALA A 98 -6.35 -19.32 -0.26
C ALA A 98 -7.11 -20.27 -1.18
N ALA A 99 -7.13 -19.98 -2.48
CA ALA A 99 -7.71 -20.87 -3.48
C ALA A 99 -6.94 -22.18 -3.63
N ALA A 100 -5.62 -22.19 -3.40
CA ALA A 100 -4.84 -23.42 -3.41
C ALA A 100 -5.15 -24.30 -2.18
N GLN A 101 -5.34 -23.69 -1.00
CA GLN A 101 -5.59 -24.40 0.25
C GLN A 101 -6.87 -25.24 0.21
N THR A 102 -7.90 -24.85 -0.54
CA THR A 102 -9.14 -25.65 -0.66
C THR A 102 -8.93 -27.00 -1.35
N ASN A 103 -7.79 -27.19 -2.03
CA ASN A 103 -7.45 -28.44 -2.70
C ASN A 103 -6.53 -29.34 -1.88
N TYR A 104 -6.18 -28.96 -0.65
CA TYR A 104 -5.36 -29.80 0.21
C TYR A 104 -6.13 -31.03 0.72
N PRO A 105 -5.50 -32.20 0.79
CA PRO A 105 -6.12 -33.38 1.40
C PRO A 105 -6.54 -33.10 2.85
N SER A 106 -7.64 -33.69 3.29
CA SER A 106 -8.02 -33.66 4.70
C SER A 106 -6.93 -34.32 5.55
N THR A 107 -6.53 -33.65 6.62
CA THR A 107 -5.63 -34.19 7.64
C THR A 107 -6.37 -34.93 8.75
N GLU A 108 -7.71 -35.00 8.67
CA GLU A 108 -8.47 -35.81 9.62
C GLU A 108 -8.22 -37.30 9.35
N THR A 109 -7.57 -37.96 10.30
CA THR A 109 -7.49 -39.42 10.36
C THR A 109 -8.89 -39.95 10.69
N LYS A 110 -9.46 -40.72 9.77
CA LYS A 110 -10.72 -41.47 9.97
C LYS A 110 -10.61 -42.50 11.07
#